data_AF-A2EWV1-F1
#
_entry.id   AF-A2EWV1-F1
#
_cell.length_a   1.000
_cell.length_b   1.000
_cell.length_c   1.000
_cell.angle_alpha   90.00
_cell.angle_beta   90.00
_cell.angle_gamma   90.00
#
_symmetry.space_group_name_H-M   'P 1'
#
loop_
_entity.id
_entity.type
_entity.pdbx_description
1 polymer ?
#
loop_
_entity_poly.entity_id
_entity_poly.type
_entity_poly.pdbx_seq_one_letter_code
_entity_poly.pdbx_strand_id
1 'polypeptide(L)'
;MLPSTFKCPITGRTHTIVYKNQNKDKLIKYCNDLADYIKNHPKQYKYLAVDTEGKINVADLNDVFVIQFAECFVNHNDLINYQIDDSTEESIELQDGFIIFDPDNDVKRALRLIFSNYFIYTIFFDITRDVLSLYKLGIPINGKPDKTGKVTLHTVIDTQFRPNIPYFQSKFGLKDVVKSISFPCKELEAAKDQLEIKESVNFSQLIYENLGKPNSEIIATYAGFLQYISNDIAFTALSLLAYIKTCTSIKTMHSLQAKQLTQLWKEENTIGVDFGSILLEKAVRYSKDTLQNPTKDLYNTCICAMKLIKYYDAIKEFKKSFPFTKQELIQFQEIATEWINGDKSRKFPAAFNLKADITEFRITGKLNDEFFRIWIEIKDKVPHNSGNTLIHICNKIHPQLYDFLKACDVLTDEEMAEACNNIYQAIIDGKVDEYLQN
;
A
#
# COMPACT_ATOMS: atom_id res chain seq x y z
N MET A 1 11.66 20.47 22.50
CA MET A 1 11.06 19.58 23.52
C MET A 1 9.63 19.31 23.06
N LEU A 2 9.17 18.05 23.09
CA LEU A 2 7.78 17.73 22.74
C LEU A 2 6.85 18.26 23.85
N PRO A 3 5.65 18.77 23.53
CA PRO A 3 4.66 19.08 24.55
C PRO A 3 4.22 17.80 25.27
N SER A 4 3.68 17.92 26.49
CA SER A 4 3.19 16.77 27.27
C SER A 4 1.91 16.16 26.71
N THR A 5 1.13 16.97 26.00
CA THR A 5 -0.20 16.66 25.49
C THR A 5 -0.45 17.47 24.22
N PHE A 6 -1.36 17.00 23.37
CA PHE A 6 -1.84 17.73 22.20
C PHE A 6 -3.36 17.56 22.07
N LYS A 7 -4.07 18.63 21.70
CA LYS A 7 -5.53 18.60 21.55
C LYS A 7 -5.88 18.37 20.08
N CYS A 8 -6.62 17.31 19.78
CA CYS A 8 -7.12 17.00 18.45
C CYS A 8 -8.09 18.11 17.98
N PRO A 9 -7.81 18.80 16.87
CA PRO A 9 -8.71 19.80 16.31
C PRO A 9 -10.09 19.25 15.89
N ILE A 10 -10.17 17.99 15.46
CA ILE A 10 -11.40 17.37 14.96
C ILE A 10 -12.39 17.09 16.10
N THR A 11 -11.89 16.55 17.21
CA THR A 11 -12.74 16.02 18.29
C THR A 11 -12.67 16.84 19.57
N GLY A 12 -11.67 17.72 19.68
CA GLY A 12 -11.34 18.44 20.91
C GLY A 12 -10.73 17.58 22.03
N ARG A 13 -10.48 16.28 21.79
CA ARG A 13 -9.87 15.38 22.79
C ARG A 13 -8.37 15.60 22.95
N THR A 14 -7.87 15.27 24.13
CA THR A 14 -6.46 15.45 24.46
C THR A 14 -5.71 14.14 24.35
N HIS A 15 -4.66 14.11 23.53
CA HIS A 15 -3.76 12.98 23.44
C HIS A 15 -2.49 13.23 24.23
N THR A 16 -2.15 12.28 25.10
CA THR A 16 -0.94 12.30 25.91
C THR A 16 0.25 11.90 25.06
N ILE A 17 1.29 12.73 25.05
CA ILE A 17 2.50 12.46 24.27
C ILE A 17 3.50 11.69 25.11
N VAL A 18 3.93 10.54 24.60
CA VAL A 18 4.91 9.65 25.23
C VAL A 18 6.20 9.66 24.42
N TYR A 19 7.31 10.04 25.06
CA TYR A 19 8.64 10.00 24.47
C TYR A 19 9.69 9.86 25.56
N LYS A 20 10.55 8.84 25.48
CA LYS A 20 11.49 8.48 26.55
C LYS A 20 10.73 8.33 27.90
N ASN A 21 11.12 9.07 28.93
CA ASN A 21 10.47 9.03 30.24
C ASN A 21 9.20 9.88 30.33
N GLN A 22 8.94 10.78 29.36
CA GLN A 22 7.77 11.64 29.40
C GLN A 22 6.50 10.82 29.29
N ASN A 23 5.61 10.94 30.29
CA ASN A 23 4.31 10.27 30.38
C ASN A 23 4.34 8.73 30.22
N LYS A 24 5.52 8.10 30.28
CA LYS A 24 5.68 6.65 30.15
C LYS A 24 4.84 5.89 31.17
N ASP A 25 4.90 6.31 32.44
CA ASP A 25 4.15 5.68 33.53
C ASP A 25 2.64 5.80 33.35
N LYS A 26 2.16 6.92 32.77
CA LYS A 26 0.73 7.11 32.48
C LYS A 26 0.24 6.13 31.42
N LEU A 27 1.02 5.92 30.37
CA LEU A 27 0.71 4.94 29.33
C LEU A 27 0.71 3.51 29.89
N ILE A 28 1.75 3.15 30.64
CA ILE A 28 1.86 1.80 31.23
C ILE A 28 0.68 1.54 32.17
N LYS A 29 0.34 2.51 33.03
CA LYS A 29 -0.82 2.44 33.91
C LYS A 29 -2.12 2.29 33.10
N TYR A 30 -2.33 3.10 32.06
CA TYR A 30 -3.50 2.97 31.19
C TYR A 30 -3.63 1.57 30.58
N CYS A 31 -2.54 1.03 30.02
CA CYS A 31 -2.57 -0.30 29.38
C CYS A 31 -2.90 -1.40 30.41
N ASN A 32 -2.33 -1.32 31.62
CA ASN A 32 -2.62 -2.26 32.69
C ASN A 32 -4.07 -2.14 33.17
N ASP A 33 -4.54 -0.92 33.43
CA ASP A 33 -5.91 -0.65 33.89
C ASP A 33 -6.94 -1.16 32.85
N LEU A 34 -6.69 -0.95 31.55
CA LEU A 34 -7.54 -1.45 30.47
C LEU A 34 -7.52 -2.97 30.36
N ALA A 35 -6.34 -3.59 30.48
CA ALA A 35 -6.20 -5.05 30.45
C ALA A 35 -6.93 -5.70 31.64
N ASP A 36 -6.80 -5.13 32.83
CA ASP A 36 -7.50 -5.57 34.04
C ASP A 36 -9.01 -5.37 33.92
N TYR A 37 -9.46 -4.23 33.38
CA TYR A 37 -10.88 -3.98 33.12
C TYR A 37 -11.48 -5.07 32.23
N ILE A 38 -10.85 -5.37 31.10
CA ILE A 38 -11.33 -6.37 30.14
C ILE A 38 -11.35 -7.78 30.76
N LYS A 39 -10.32 -8.12 31.53
CA LYS A 39 -10.26 -9.40 32.25
C LYS A 39 -11.44 -9.57 33.21
N ASN A 40 -11.86 -8.50 33.86
CA ASN A 40 -12.95 -8.49 34.83
C ASN A 40 -14.34 -8.30 34.20
N HIS A 41 -14.42 -7.86 32.94
CA HIS A 41 -15.68 -7.62 32.22
C HIS A 41 -15.72 -8.40 30.89
N PRO A 42 -15.77 -9.74 30.94
CA PRO A 42 -15.76 -10.55 29.73
C PRO A 42 -16.97 -10.21 28.84
N LYS A 43 -16.74 -10.18 27.52
CA LYS A 43 -17.71 -9.80 26.47
C LYS A 43 -18.03 -8.29 26.38
N GLN A 44 -17.37 -7.44 27.15
CA GLN A 44 -17.38 -6.00 26.86
C GLN A 44 -16.26 -5.69 25.87
N TYR A 45 -16.67 -5.37 24.64
CA TYR A 45 -15.75 -5.04 23.57
C TYR A 45 -15.33 -3.58 23.66
N LYS A 46 -14.06 -3.32 23.36
CA LYS A 46 -13.48 -1.98 23.27
C LYS A 46 -13.00 -1.74 21.85
N TYR A 47 -13.16 -0.52 21.36
CA TYR A 47 -12.76 -0.14 20.00
C TYR A 47 -11.69 0.94 20.09
N LEU A 48 -10.50 0.63 19.57
CA LEU A 48 -9.38 1.56 19.51
C LEU A 48 -9.14 1.93 18.05
N ALA A 49 -9.24 3.22 17.73
CA ALA A 49 -8.68 3.73 16.50
C ALA A 49 -7.15 3.77 16.64
N VAL A 50 -6.43 3.18 15.69
CA VAL A 50 -4.98 3.06 15.71
C VAL A 50 -4.43 3.52 14.37
N ASP A 51 -3.38 4.33 14.43
CA ASP A 51 -2.60 4.74 13.27
C ASP A 51 -1.11 4.70 13.64
N THR A 52 -0.25 4.64 12.62
CA THR A 52 1.20 4.71 12.83
C THR A 52 1.86 5.66 11.85
N GLU A 53 3.05 6.15 12.19
CA GLU A 53 3.90 6.82 11.21
C GLU A 53 5.29 6.22 11.15
N GLY A 54 5.81 6.13 9.92
CA GLY A 54 7.16 5.63 9.62
C GLY A 54 8.24 6.58 10.12
N LYS A 55 9.49 6.12 10.14
CA LYS A 55 10.68 6.87 10.54
C LYS A 55 11.17 7.75 9.39
N ILE A 56 11.14 9.07 9.59
CA ILE A 56 11.60 10.02 8.56
C ILE A 56 13.12 10.06 8.35
N ASN A 57 13.93 9.33 9.11
CA ASN A 57 15.39 9.28 8.89
C ASN A 57 15.85 8.08 8.05
N VAL A 58 14.92 7.23 7.59
CA VAL A 58 15.24 6.05 6.78
C VAL A 58 14.26 5.89 5.62
N ALA A 59 14.74 5.34 4.52
CA ALA A 59 13.90 4.92 3.41
C ALA A 59 13.54 3.44 3.59
N ASP A 60 12.51 3.15 4.39
CA ASP A 60 12.03 1.79 4.64
C ASP A 60 10.58 1.57 4.17
N LEU A 61 10.20 0.30 4.00
CA LEU A 61 8.83 -0.10 3.65
C LEU A 61 7.98 -0.46 4.88
N ASN A 62 8.62 -0.96 5.94
CA ASN A 62 7.97 -1.50 7.13
C ASN A 62 8.59 -0.97 8.43
N ASP A 63 8.70 0.36 8.53
CA ASP A 63 9.12 1.06 9.72
C ASP A 63 7.94 1.68 10.48
N VAL A 64 8.13 1.83 11.78
CA VAL A 64 7.26 2.59 12.70
C VAL A 64 8.15 3.41 13.62
N PHE A 65 7.74 4.65 13.82
CA PHE A 65 8.31 5.60 14.77
C PHE A 65 7.26 6.18 15.71
N VAL A 66 6.08 6.48 15.16
CA VAL A 66 4.94 7.02 15.90
C VAL A 66 3.84 5.97 15.95
N ILE A 67 3.23 5.80 17.11
CA ILE A 67 2.01 5.03 17.30
C ILE A 67 0.98 5.95 17.93
N GLN A 68 -0.18 6.07 17.30
CA GLN A 68 -1.30 6.86 17.78
C GLN A 68 -2.45 5.92 18.08
N PHE A 69 -3.08 6.04 19.26
CA PHE A 69 -4.33 5.35 19.50
C PHE A 69 -5.23 6.07 20.52
N ALA A 70 -6.53 5.87 20.37
CA ALA A 70 -7.55 6.32 21.31
C ALA A 70 -8.77 5.40 21.25
N GLU A 71 -9.49 5.27 22.36
CA GLU A 71 -10.80 4.59 22.38
C GLU A 71 -11.84 5.44 21.62
N CYS A 72 -12.72 4.78 20.87
CA CYS A 72 -13.81 5.39 20.11
C CYS A 72 -15.09 4.57 20.26
N PHE A 73 -16.23 5.15 19.89
CA PHE A 73 -17.55 4.49 19.95
C PHE A 73 -17.91 3.95 21.34
N VAL A 74 -17.58 4.71 22.39
CA VAL A 74 -17.70 4.25 23.79
C VAL A 74 -19.13 3.94 24.21
N ASN A 75 -20.12 4.54 23.57
CA ASN A 75 -21.53 4.29 23.85
C ASN A 75 -22.14 3.20 22.95
N HIS A 76 -21.36 2.59 22.06
CA HIS A 76 -21.79 1.51 21.17
C HIS A 76 -21.34 0.14 21.66
N ASN A 77 -22.16 -0.47 22.52
CA ASN A 77 -21.87 -1.81 23.06
C ASN A 77 -21.93 -2.94 22.00
N ASP A 78 -22.64 -2.74 20.89
CA ASP A 78 -22.75 -3.70 19.78
C ASP A 78 -22.43 -3.06 18.42
N LEU A 79 -21.26 -2.39 18.33
CA LEU A 79 -20.80 -1.79 17.07
C LEU A 79 -20.69 -2.81 15.93
N ILE A 80 -20.48 -4.09 16.25
CA ILE A 80 -20.32 -5.17 15.28
C ILE A 80 -21.56 -5.38 14.40
N ASN A 81 -22.75 -5.22 14.97
CA ASN A 81 -24.03 -5.31 14.26
C ASN A 81 -24.63 -3.94 13.94
N TYR A 82 -23.93 -2.85 14.24
CA TYR A 82 -24.43 -1.49 14.05
C TYR A 82 -24.62 -1.14 12.57
N GLN A 83 -25.66 -0.34 12.30
CA GLN A 83 -26.00 0.20 11.00
C GLN A 83 -26.24 1.70 11.13
N ILE A 84 -25.84 2.45 10.11
CA ILE A 84 -26.00 3.90 10.09
C ILE A 84 -27.37 4.27 9.52
N ASP A 85 -28.08 5.08 10.30
CA ASP A 85 -29.36 5.69 9.94
C ASP A 85 -29.13 7.15 9.48
N ASP A 86 -29.56 7.49 8.27
CA ASP A 86 -29.37 8.83 7.70
C ASP A 86 -30.12 9.93 8.46
N SER A 87 -31.06 9.56 9.34
CA SER A 87 -31.83 10.49 10.17
C SER A 87 -31.21 10.80 11.53
N THR A 88 -30.17 10.04 11.95
CA THR A 88 -29.52 10.21 13.25
C THR A 88 -28.19 10.94 13.10
N GLU A 89 -27.87 11.81 14.06
CA GLU A 89 -26.53 12.42 14.14
C GLU A 89 -25.54 11.39 14.71
N GLU A 90 -24.62 10.93 13.86
CA GLU A 90 -23.56 10.00 14.23
C GLU A 90 -22.42 10.72 14.97
N SER A 91 -21.69 10.01 15.83
CA SER A 91 -20.44 10.50 16.42
C SER A 91 -19.45 9.37 16.58
N ILE A 92 -18.16 9.69 16.40
CA ILE A 92 -17.09 8.73 16.67
C ILE A 92 -16.76 8.60 18.16
N GLU A 93 -17.25 9.53 18.99
CA GLU A 93 -17.09 9.53 20.45
C GLU A 93 -15.66 9.25 20.91
N LEU A 94 -14.68 9.80 20.18
CA LEU A 94 -13.27 9.60 20.47
C LEU A 94 -12.99 10.05 21.92
N GLN A 95 -12.16 9.30 22.62
CA GLN A 95 -11.69 9.62 23.96
C GLN A 95 -10.29 10.25 23.91
N ASP A 96 -9.81 10.68 25.07
CA ASP A 96 -8.40 11.01 25.24
C ASP A 96 -7.54 9.78 24.93
N GLY A 97 -6.37 10.01 24.34
CA GLY A 97 -5.54 8.93 23.78
C GLY A 97 -4.05 9.15 23.98
N PHE A 98 -3.25 8.46 23.18
CA PHE A 98 -1.79 8.52 23.25
C PHE A 98 -1.17 8.74 21.87
N ILE A 99 -0.12 9.55 21.82
CA ILE A 99 0.81 9.67 20.70
C ILE A 99 2.18 9.27 21.22
N ILE A 100 2.73 8.18 20.70
CA ILE A 100 3.92 7.52 21.25
C ILE A 100 5.04 7.60 20.22
N PHE A 101 6.13 8.26 20.58
CA PHE A 101 7.33 8.37 19.76
C PHE A 101 8.41 7.40 20.24
N ASP A 102 9.01 6.67 19.30
CA ASP A 102 10.15 5.77 19.51
C ASP A 102 9.97 4.84 20.73
N PRO A 103 8.94 3.97 20.74
CA PRO A 103 8.59 3.19 21.91
C PRO A 103 9.75 2.28 22.33
N ASP A 104 10.11 2.33 23.61
CA ASP A 104 11.10 1.43 24.21
C ASP A 104 10.50 0.06 24.58
N ASN A 105 11.29 -0.82 25.19
CA ASN A 105 10.86 -2.18 25.52
C ASN A 105 9.72 -2.24 26.54
N ASP A 106 9.63 -1.30 27.48
CA ASP A 106 8.54 -1.30 28.46
C ASP A 106 7.25 -0.80 27.84
N VAL A 107 7.34 0.24 27.01
CA VAL A 107 6.21 0.73 26.22
C VAL A 107 5.69 -0.35 25.29
N LYS A 108 6.58 -1.04 24.55
CA LYS A 108 6.21 -2.19 23.71
C LYS A 108 5.50 -3.27 24.53
N ARG A 109 6.03 -3.62 25.72
CA ARG A 109 5.42 -4.62 26.62
C ARG A 109 4.01 -4.22 27.04
N ALA A 110 3.79 -2.95 27.39
CA ALA A 110 2.48 -2.43 27.75
C ALA A 110 1.50 -2.50 26.56
N LEU A 111 1.92 -2.06 25.36
CA LEU A 111 1.09 -2.11 24.15
C LEU A 111 0.70 -3.55 23.75
N ARG A 112 1.57 -4.54 23.98
CA ARG A 112 1.23 -5.96 23.76
C ARG A 112 -0.02 -6.38 24.54
N LEU A 113 -0.20 -5.90 25.77
CA LEU A 113 -1.31 -6.30 26.64
C LEU A 113 -2.67 -5.90 26.04
N ILE A 114 -2.71 -4.80 25.31
CA ILE A 114 -3.94 -4.27 24.71
C ILE A 114 -4.12 -4.78 23.27
N PHE A 115 -3.11 -4.64 22.40
CA PHE A 115 -3.28 -4.92 20.96
C PHE A 115 -3.40 -6.42 20.64
N SER A 116 -2.96 -7.30 21.55
CA SER A 116 -3.16 -8.75 21.43
C SER A 116 -4.37 -9.29 22.21
N ASN A 117 -5.23 -8.41 22.74
CA ASN A 117 -6.40 -8.82 23.53
C ASN A 117 -7.64 -9.08 22.66
N TYR A 118 -8.30 -10.23 22.83
CA TYR A 118 -9.42 -10.69 22.00
C TYR A 118 -10.74 -9.93 22.22
N PHE A 119 -10.78 -9.00 23.16
CA PHE A 119 -11.93 -8.12 23.38
C PHE A 119 -11.64 -6.67 22.96
N ILE A 120 -10.46 -6.39 22.40
CA ILE A 120 -10.11 -5.06 21.87
C ILE A 120 -10.05 -5.11 20.35
N TYR A 121 -11.01 -4.42 19.72
CA TYR A 121 -11.01 -4.13 18.30
C TYR A 121 -10.05 -2.99 17.98
N THR A 122 -8.99 -3.29 17.22
CA THR A 122 -8.11 -2.26 16.65
C THR A 122 -8.56 -1.92 15.24
N ILE A 123 -8.89 -0.65 15.03
CA ILE A 123 -9.40 -0.09 13.78
C ILE A 123 -8.25 0.66 13.11
N PHE A 124 -7.95 0.30 11.87
CA PHE A 124 -6.93 0.90 11.02
C PHE A 124 -7.55 1.37 9.71
N PHE A 125 -6.84 2.25 9.01
CA PHE A 125 -7.08 2.54 7.60
C PHE A 125 -5.86 2.12 6.78
N ASP A 126 -6.02 1.22 5.81
CA ASP A 126 -4.91 0.61 5.07
C ASP A 126 -3.88 -0.04 6.00
N ILE A 127 -4.29 -1.15 6.61
CA ILE A 127 -3.55 -1.81 7.69
C ILE A 127 -2.19 -2.37 7.30
N THR A 128 -1.90 -2.42 5.99
CA THR A 128 -0.81 -3.21 5.41
C THR A 128 0.54 -2.86 6.04
N ARG A 129 0.87 -1.57 6.09
CA ARG A 129 2.12 -1.10 6.70
C ARG A 129 2.05 -1.22 8.21
N ASP A 130 0.97 -0.76 8.82
CA ASP A 130 0.86 -0.62 10.28
C ASP A 130 1.04 -1.95 10.99
N VAL A 131 0.32 -3.00 10.57
CA VAL A 131 0.38 -4.31 11.19
C VAL A 131 1.76 -4.95 11.02
N LEU A 132 2.34 -4.90 9.82
CA LEU A 132 3.65 -5.49 9.56
C LEU A 132 4.76 -4.78 10.35
N SER A 133 4.73 -3.46 10.37
CA SER A 133 5.69 -2.66 11.14
C SER A 133 5.54 -2.88 12.65
N LEU A 134 4.31 -2.99 13.17
CA LEU A 134 4.06 -3.28 14.59
C LEU A 134 4.55 -4.68 14.97
N TYR A 135 4.32 -5.70 14.14
CA TYR A 135 4.90 -7.03 14.36
C TYR A 135 6.43 -7.01 14.40
N LYS A 136 7.08 -6.33 13.45
CA LYS A 136 8.54 -6.17 13.40
C LYS A 136 9.08 -5.42 14.62
N LEU A 137 8.32 -4.44 15.12
CA LEU A 137 8.62 -3.71 16.35
C LEU A 137 8.41 -4.57 17.62
N GLY A 138 7.83 -5.76 17.47
CA GLY A 138 7.51 -6.68 18.55
C GLY A 138 6.24 -6.29 19.30
N ILE A 139 5.26 -5.67 18.65
CA ILE A 139 3.93 -5.39 19.22
C ILE A 139 2.93 -6.14 18.34
N PRO A 140 2.59 -7.40 18.67
CA PRO A 140 1.67 -8.17 17.89
C PRO A 140 0.25 -7.61 18.07
N ILE A 141 -0.49 -7.59 16.97
CA ILE A 141 -1.91 -7.26 16.96
C ILE A 141 -2.71 -8.56 16.81
N ASN A 142 -3.95 -8.59 17.26
CA ASN A 142 -4.84 -9.74 17.12
C ASN A 142 -5.29 -10.03 15.66
N GLY A 143 -4.34 -10.47 14.86
CA GLY A 143 -4.54 -10.94 13.50
C GLY A 143 -3.41 -11.84 13.03
N LYS A 144 -2.68 -12.47 13.97
CA LYS A 144 -1.56 -13.35 13.63
C LYS A 144 -2.12 -14.67 13.11
N PRO A 145 -1.58 -15.21 11.99
CA PRO A 145 -1.92 -16.55 11.58
C PRO A 145 -1.53 -17.56 12.67
N ASP A 146 -2.37 -18.58 12.86
CA ASP A 146 -2.00 -19.74 13.67
C ASP A 146 -0.88 -20.55 13.00
N LYS A 147 -0.46 -21.66 13.63
CA LYS A 147 0.60 -22.53 13.11
C LYS A 147 0.31 -23.12 11.71
N THR A 148 -0.93 -23.02 11.22
CA THR A 148 -1.36 -23.50 9.90
C THR A 148 -1.45 -22.37 8.87
N GLY A 149 -1.01 -21.15 9.22
CA GLY A 149 -1.12 -19.97 8.37
C GLY A 149 -2.54 -19.36 8.36
N LYS A 150 -3.48 -19.88 9.17
CA LYS A 150 -4.85 -19.38 9.21
C LYS A 150 -4.95 -18.17 10.12
N VAL A 151 -5.31 -17.01 9.56
CA VAL A 151 -5.65 -15.84 10.36
C VAL A 151 -7.09 -15.97 10.83
N THR A 152 -7.26 -15.99 12.14
CA THR A 152 -8.56 -15.74 12.74
C THR A 152 -8.51 -14.30 13.23
N LEU A 153 -8.97 -13.35 12.40
CA LEU A 153 -9.15 -11.97 12.86
C LEU A 153 -10.32 -12.01 13.83
N HIS A 154 -9.99 -11.90 15.11
CA HIS A 154 -11.02 -11.80 16.13
C HIS A 154 -11.37 -10.35 16.41
N THR A 155 -10.45 -9.41 16.17
CA THR A 155 -10.62 -8.01 16.58
C THR A 155 -9.80 -6.99 15.76
N VAL A 156 -9.62 -7.18 14.46
CA VAL A 156 -8.85 -6.23 13.62
C VAL A 156 -9.68 -5.78 12.43
N ILE A 157 -9.84 -4.47 12.28
CA ILE A 157 -10.70 -3.86 11.27
C ILE A 157 -9.85 -2.96 10.38
N ASP A 158 -9.87 -3.19 9.07
CA ASP A 158 -9.34 -2.26 8.08
C ASP A 158 -10.49 -1.58 7.34
N THR A 159 -10.58 -0.27 7.48
CA THR A 159 -11.65 0.55 6.93
C THR A 159 -11.41 0.95 5.47
N GLN A 160 -10.22 0.70 4.91
CA GLN A 160 -9.96 0.82 3.46
C GLN A 160 -10.49 -0.40 2.69
N PHE A 161 -10.68 -1.54 3.37
CA PHE A 161 -11.18 -2.77 2.77
C PHE A 161 -12.56 -2.58 2.13
N ARG A 162 -12.78 -3.20 0.97
CA ARG A 162 -14.08 -3.25 0.29
C ARG A 162 -14.32 -4.68 -0.19
N PRO A 163 -15.55 -5.23 -0.08
CA PRO A 163 -15.78 -6.65 -0.29
C PRO A 163 -15.53 -7.10 -1.74
N ASN A 164 -15.68 -6.19 -2.70
CA ASN A 164 -15.53 -6.44 -4.14
C ASN A 164 -14.21 -5.91 -4.73
N ILE A 165 -13.30 -5.40 -3.89
CA ILE A 165 -12.00 -4.90 -4.33
C ILE A 165 -10.95 -5.77 -3.65
N PRO A 166 -10.06 -6.43 -4.40
CA PRO A 166 -8.93 -7.12 -3.80
C PRO A 166 -8.20 -6.17 -2.84
N TYR A 167 -7.84 -6.64 -1.66
CA TYR A 167 -7.31 -5.81 -0.56
C TYR A 167 -6.29 -4.74 -1.00
N PHE A 168 -5.35 -5.10 -1.88
CA PHE A 168 -4.25 -4.23 -2.36
C PHE A 168 -4.58 -3.40 -3.59
N GLN A 169 -5.80 -3.55 -4.12
CA GLN A 169 -6.27 -2.83 -5.27
C GLN A 169 -7.08 -1.60 -4.94
N SER A 170 -7.44 -1.42 -3.66
CA SER A 170 -8.08 -0.20 -3.19
C SER A 170 -7.15 1.00 -3.42
N LYS A 171 -7.69 2.00 -4.13
CA LYS A 171 -7.02 3.30 -4.36
C LYS A 171 -7.60 4.40 -3.47
N PHE A 172 -8.55 4.07 -2.60
CA PHE A 172 -9.20 5.05 -1.75
C PHE A 172 -8.21 5.56 -0.71
N GLY A 173 -7.95 6.87 -0.71
CA GLY A 173 -7.25 7.52 0.38
C GLY A 173 -8.19 7.75 1.57
N LEU A 174 -7.62 7.86 2.78
CA LEU A 174 -8.38 8.15 3.99
C LEU A 174 -9.23 9.42 3.84
N LYS A 175 -8.66 10.43 3.17
CA LYS A 175 -9.32 11.66 2.78
C LYS A 175 -10.57 11.42 1.93
N ASP A 176 -10.47 10.62 0.89
CA ASP A 176 -11.59 10.38 -0.04
C ASP A 176 -12.74 9.69 0.69
N VAL A 177 -12.39 8.75 1.59
CA VAL A 177 -13.37 8.06 2.43
C VAL A 177 -14.06 9.03 3.38
N VAL A 178 -13.32 9.89 4.08
CA VAL A 178 -13.92 10.90 4.99
C VAL A 178 -14.78 11.91 4.20
N LYS A 179 -14.35 12.35 3.02
CA LYS A 179 -15.13 13.25 2.14
C LYS A 179 -16.42 12.62 1.65
N SER A 180 -16.45 11.29 1.51
CA SER A 180 -17.62 10.55 1.05
C SER A 180 -18.74 10.40 2.10
N ILE A 181 -18.49 10.77 3.36
CA ILE A 181 -19.50 10.73 4.42
C ILE A 181 -20.60 11.76 4.09
N SER A 182 -21.80 11.24 3.83
CA SER A 182 -22.96 12.03 3.40
C SER A 182 -24.08 12.14 4.45
N PHE A 183 -23.95 11.44 5.59
CA PHE A 183 -24.90 11.46 6.69
C PHE A 183 -24.47 12.44 7.79
N PRO A 184 -25.39 12.91 8.65
CA PRO A 184 -25.06 13.81 9.74
C PRO A 184 -24.05 13.17 10.70
N CYS A 185 -22.94 13.85 10.94
CA CYS A 185 -21.94 13.40 11.92
C CYS A 185 -21.28 14.61 12.59
N LYS A 186 -21.25 14.57 13.93
CA LYS A 186 -20.82 15.69 14.77
C LYS A 186 -19.41 16.19 14.45
N GLU A 187 -18.47 15.29 14.21
CA GLU A 187 -17.06 15.63 13.97
C GLU A 187 -16.75 15.96 12.50
N LEU A 188 -17.71 15.83 11.58
CA LEU A 188 -17.43 15.83 10.14
C LEU A 188 -17.02 17.20 9.59
N GLU A 189 -17.61 18.29 10.09
CA GLU A 189 -17.27 19.64 9.64
C GLU A 189 -15.82 19.98 10.01
N ALA A 190 -15.45 19.82 11.28
CA ALA A 190 -14.08 19.99 11.75
C ALA A 190 -13.11 19.04 11.02
N ALA A 191 -13.52 17.79 10.76
CA ALA A 191 -12.71 16.85 10.00
C ALA A 191 -12.41 17.37 8.58
N LYS A 192 -13.41 17.92 7.88
CA LYS A 192 -13.24 18.47 6.54
C LYS A 192 -12.26 19.64 6.53
N ASP A 193 -12.31 20.53 7.51
CA ASP A 193 -11.36 21.65 7.64
C ASP A 193 -9.92 21.16 7.86
N GLN A 194 -9.75 20.04 8.55
CA GLN A 194 -8.44 19.46 8.82
C GLN A 194 -7.86 18.64 7.65
N LEU A 195 -8.66 18.32 6.63
CA LEU A 195 -8.17 17.52 5.49
C LEU A 195 -7.11 18.24 4.68
N GLU A 196 -7.14 19.58 4.59
CA GLU A 196 -6.15 20.36 3.83
C GLU A 196 -4.74 20.21 4.40
N ILE A 197 -4.62 20.12 5.73
CA ILE A 197 -3.33 19.88 6.40
C ILE A 197 -2.77 18.51 6.04
N LYS A 198 -3.64 17.51 5.84
CA LYS A 198 -3.21 16.18 5.43
C LYS A 198 -2.63 16.17 4.01
N GLU A 199 -3.04 17.11 3.16
CA GLU A 199 -2.55 17.23 1.78
C GLU A 199 -1.22 17.98 1.66
N SER A 200 -0.91 18.85 2.62
CA SER A 200 0.25 19.74 2.52
C SER A 200 1.57 19.10 2.95
N VAL A 201 1.53 17.92 3.60
CA VAL A 201 2.72 17.26 4.11
C VAL A 201 3.40 16.42 3.02
N ASN A 202 4.55 16.88 2.53
CA ASN A 202 5.39 16.10 1.63
C ASN A 202 6.33 15.16 2.42
N PHE A 203 5.85 13.96 2.73
CA PHE A 203 6.64 12.95 3.44
C PHE A 203 7.92 12.55 2.71
N SER A 204 7.93 12.52 1.38
CA SER A 204 9.13 12.17 0.62
C SER A 204 10.24 13.19 0.81
N GLN A 205 9.89 14.49 0.82
CA GLN A 205 10.82 15.56 1.13
C GLN A 205 11.30 15.48 2.58
N LEU A 206 10.38 15.27 3.53
CA LEU A 206 10.74 15.13 4.95
C LEU A 206 11.69 13.96 5.19
N ILE A 207 11.48 12.83 4.51
CA ILE A 207 12.39 11.69 4.61
C ILE A 207 13.76 12.10 4.07
N TYR A 208 13.81 12.63 2.85
CA TYR A 208 15.07 13.02 2.19
C TYR A 208 15.92 13.97 3.05
N GLU A 209 15.31 15.03 3.59
CA GLU A 209 16.00 16.04 4.40
C GLU A 209 16.48 15.51 5.75
N ASN A 210 15.98 14.37 6.20
CA ASN A 210 16.31 13.78 7.51
C ASN A 210 17.05 12.44 7.43
N LEU A 211 17.39 11.97 6.22
CA LEU A 211 18.13 10.72 6.01
C LEU A 211 19.42 10.68 6.84
N GLY A 212 19.61 9.57 7.57
CA GLY A 212 20.83 9.32 8.34
C GLY A 212 20.94 10.10 9.66
N LYS A 213 20.02 11.03 9.95
CA LYS A 213 19.99 11.73 11.24
C LYS A 213 19.61 10.78 12.38
N PRO A 214 20.14 10.95 13.60
CA PRO A 214 19.72 10.15 14.75
C PRO A 214 18.28 10.46 15.16
N ASN A 215 17.61 9.50 15.81
CA ASN A 215 16.22 9.65 16.29
C ASN A 215 16.03 10.89 17.19
N SER A 216 17.07 11.29 17.94
CA SER A 216 17.01 12.48 18.80
C SER A 216 16.85 13.79 18.03
N GLU A 217 17.30 13.85 16.77
CA GLU A 217 17.24 15.05 15.94
C GLU A 217 15.90 15.17 15.19
N ILE A 218 15.35 14.05 14.70
CA ILE A 218 14.09 14.07 13.94
C ILE A 218 12.84 14.32 14.80
N ILE A 219 12.96 14.21 16.12
CA ILE A 219 11.84 14.48 17.06
C ILE A 219 11.35 15.92 16.97
N ALA A 220 12.24 16.88 16.71
CA ALA A 220 11.85 18.27 16.51
C ALA A 220 10.99 18.44 15.25
N THR A 221 11.32 17.71 14.18
CA THR A 221 10.54 17.68 12.94
C THR A 221 9.13 17.15 13.21
N TYR A 222 9.00 16.00 13.88
CA TYR A 222 7.68 15.46 14.25
C TYR A 222 6.85 16.37 15.15
N ALA A 223 7.50 17.18 16.01
CA ALA A 223 6.79 18.15 16.83
C ALA A 223 5.99 19.16 15.97
N GLY A 224 6.53 19.53 14.80
CA GLY A 224 5.84 20.38 13.82
C GLY A 224 4.64 19.71 13.14
N PHE A 225 4.56 18.37 13.18
CA PHE A 225 3.49 17.58 12.57
C PHE A 225 2.50 17.02 13.58
N LEU A 226 2.53 17.47 14.84
CA LEU A 226 1.61 16.96 15.88
C LEU A 226 0.14 17.13 15.52
N GLN A 227 -0.21 18.20 14.81
CA GLN A 227 -1.58 18.40 14.32
C GLN A 227 -1.99 17.33 13.31
N TYR A 228 -1.13 17.04 12.33
CA TYR A 228 -1.33 15.96 11.37
C TYR A 228 -1.50 14.62 12.10
N ILE A 229 -0.54 14.27 12.96
CA ILE A 229 -0.47 13.00 13.70
C ILE A 229 -1.69 12.81 14.60
N SER A 230 -2.14 13.88 15.24
CA SER A 230 -3.30 13.87 16.13
C SER A 230 -4.62 13.70 15.38
N ASN A 231 -4.71 14.12 14.12
CA ASN A 231 -5.92 14.02 13.33
C ASN A 231 -6.15 12.58 12.81
N ASP A 232 -5.08 11.79 12.62
CA ASP A 232 -5.17 10.48 11.97
C ASP A 232 -6.03 9.47 12.69
N ILE A 233 -6.01 9.46 14.03
CA ILE A 233 -6.88 8.59 14.82
C ILE A 233 -8.35 8.97 14.71
N ALA A 234 -8.66 10.27 14.59
CA ALA A 234 -10.03 10.73 14.37
C ALA A 234 -10.51 10.41 12.94
N PHE A 235 -9.66 10.63 11.93
CA PHE A 235 -9.96 10.23 10.56
C PHE A 235 -10.15 8.71 10.43
N THR A 236 -9.29 7.92 11.10
CA THR A 236 -9.41 6.47 11.13
C THR A 236 -10.74 6.04 11.76
N ALA A 237 -11.16 6.64 12.87
CA ALA A 237 -12.47 6.38 13.46
C ALA A 237 -13.62 6.77 12.50
N LEU A 238 -13.56 7.95 11.87
CA LEU A 238 -14.57 8.40 10.90
C LEU A 238 -14.67 7.46 9.69
N SER A 239 -13.55 6.92 9.24
CA SER A 239 -13.52 5.98 8.12
C SER A 239 -14.27 4.68 8.43
N LEU A 240 -14.39 4.29 9.70
CA LEU A 240 -15.21 3.15 10.11
C LEU A 240 -16.70 3.43 9.90
N LEU A 241 -17.18 4.65 10.16
CA LEU A 241 -18.57 5.00 9.89
C LEU A 241 -18.86 4.90 8.38
N ALA A 242 -18.01 5.48 7.53
CA ALA A 242 -18.13 5.34 6.07
C ALA A 242 -18.13 3.87 5.62
N TYR A 243 -17.28 3.05 6.25
CA TYR A 243 -17.20 1.62 6.02
C TYR A 243 -18.49 0.88 6.40
N ILE A 244 -19.07 1.15 7.58
CA ILE A 244 -20.33 0.57 8.05
C ILE A 244 -21.47 0.92 7.09
N LYS A 245 -21.57 2.20 6.67
CA LYS A 245 -22.60 2.66 5.74
C LYS A 245 -22.53 1.94 4.39
N THR A 246 -21.32 1.72 3.89
CA THR A 246 -21.10 1.06 2.59
C THR A 246 -21.33 -0.45 2.66
N CYS A 247 -21.01 -1.08 3.79
CA CYS A 247 -20.88 -2.54 3.87
C CYS A 247 -21.94 -3.22 4.76
N THR A 248 -22.98 -2.51 5.18
CA THR A 248 -24.11 -2.98 6.03
C THR A 248 -23.80 -3.47 7.45
N SER A 249 -22.67 -4.12 7.73
CA SER A 249 -22.21 -4.42 9.12
C SER A 249 -20.74 -4.83 9.18
N ILE A 250 -20.11 -4.67 10.34
CA ILE A 250 -18.70 -5.07 10.56
C ILE A 250 -18.54 -6.60 10.49
N LYS A 251 -19.50 -7.36 11.03
CA LYS A 251 -19.41 -8.83 11.16
C LYS A 251 -19.14 -9.56 9.84
N THR A 252 -19.92 -9.26 8.81
CA THR A 252 -19.79 -9.87 7.48
C THR A 252 -18.42 -9.58 6.88
N MET A 253 -17.98 -8.35 7.03
CA MET A 253 -16.76 -7.86 6.43
C MET A 253 -15.51 -8.37 7.12
N HIS A 254 -15.52 -8.44 8.45
CA HIS A 254 -14.43 -8.96 9.24
C HIS A 254 -14.09 -10.41 8.85
N SER A 255 -15.12 -11.22 8.53
CA SER A 255 -14.94 -12.58 8.03
C SER A 255 -14.27 -12.63 6.65
N LEU A 256 -14.58 -11.68 5.77
CA LEU A 256 -13.96 -11.57 4.43
C LEU A 256 -12.53 -11.05 4.53
N GLN A 257 -12.30 -10.03 5.35
CA GLN A 257 -10.98 -9.50 5.66
C GLN A 257 -10.07 -10.62 6.21
N ALA A 258 -10.57 -11.46 7.12
CA ALA A 258 -9.81 -12.57 7.70
C ALA A 258 -9.38 -13.61 6.65
N LYS A 259 -10.24 -13.89 5.68
CA LYS A 259 -9.91 -14.79 4.56
C LYS A 259 -8.83 -14.21 3.67
N GLN A 260 -8.93 -12.93 3.31
CA GLN A 260 -7.92 -12.27 2.47
C GLN A 260 -6.59 -12.18 3.20
N LEU A 261 -6.57 -11.72 4.47
CA LEU A 261 -5.37 -11.74 5.31
C LEU A 261 -4.78 -13.16 5.41
N THR A 262 -5.57 -14.19 5.67
CA THR A 262 -5.10 -15.60 5.67
C THR A 262 -4.40 -16.00 4.38
N GLN A 263 -4.97 -15.67 3.22
CA GLN A 263 -4.36 -16.00 1.93
C GLN A 263 -2.96 -15.38 1.81
N LEU A 264 -2.85 -14.13 2.22
CA LEU A 264 -1.60 -13.37 2.11
C LEU A 264 -0.49 -13.91 3.00
N TRP A 265 -0.81 -14.23 4.25
CA TRP A 265 0.16 -14.83 5.17
C TRP A 265 0.65 -16.20 4.70
N LYS A 266 -0.19 -16.95 3.95
CA LYS A 266 0.22 -18.23 3.34
C LYS A 266 1.13 -18.03 2.13
N GLU A 267 0.86 -17.03 1.31
CA GLU A 267 1.72 -16.64 0.19
C GLU A 267 3.09 -16.16 0.71
N GLU A 268 3.14 -15.36 1.78
CA GLU A 268 4.38 -14.92 2.43
C GLU A 268 5.28 -16.08 2.89
N ASN A 269 4.73 -17.11 3.52
CA ASN A 269 5.49 -18.31 3.93
C ASN A 269 6.07 -19.10 2.75
N THR A 270 5.53 -18.92 1.54
CA THR A 270 5.99 -19.58 0.32
C THR A 270 7.09 -18.78 -0.39
N ILE A 271 7.10 -17.47 -0.20
CA ILE A 271 7.99 -16.52 -0.89
C ILE A 271 9.31 -16.29 -0.11
N GLY A 272 9.39 -16.71 1.15
CA GLY A 272 10.63 -16.61 1.95
C GLY A 272 11.00 -15.17 2.35
N VAL A 273 10.12 -14.21 2.09
CA VAL A 273 10.27 -12.82 2.53
C VAL A 273 9.40 -12.61 3.75
N ASP A 274 10.00 -12.81 4.92
CA ASP A 274 9.39 -12.54 6.23
C ASP A 274 8.72 -11.15 6.24
N PHE A 275 7.38 -11.12 6.35
CA PHE A 275 6.56 -9.93 6.65
C PHE A 275 6.65 -8.77 5.63
N GLY A 276 6.77 -9.05 4.32
CA GLY A 276 7.05 -7.99 3.34
C GLY A 276 6.53 -8.12 1.91
N SER A 277 6.06 -9.29 1.43
CA SER A 277 5.73 -9.46 0.00
C SER A 277 4.67 -8.47 -0.48
N ILE A 278 3.69 -8.17 0.37
CA ILE A 278 2.61 -7.24 0.10
C ILE A 278 3.11 -5.79 -0.01
N LEU A 279 3.97 -5.37 0.93
CA LEU A 279 4.57 -4.04 0.90
C LEU A 279 5.49 -3.87 -0.30
N LEU A 280 6.17 -4.96 -0.72
CA LEU A 280 6.93 -4.99 -1.96
C LEU A 280 6.03 -4.87 -3.19
N GLU A 281 4.90 -5.58 -3.24
CA GLU A 281 3.95 -5.45 -4.34
C GLU A 281 3.42 -4.03 -4.47
N LYS A 282 2.98 -3.42 -3.35
CA LYS A 282 2.57 -2.02 -3.31
C LYS A 282 3.71 -1.10 -3.78
N ALA A 283 4.92 -1.27 -3.25
CA ALA A 283 6.08 -0.47 -3.62
C ALA A 283 6.37 -0.55 -5.12
N VAL A 284 6.38 -1.76 -5.70
CA VAL A 284 6.60 -1.96 -7.13
C VAL A 284 5.48 -1.31 -7.93
N ARG A 285 4.22 -1.48 -7.54
CA ARG A 285 3.07 -0.89 -8.23
C ARG A 285 3.13 0.63 -8.26
N TYR A 286 3.35 1.27 -7.10
CA TYR A 286 3.42 2.73 -7.00
C TYR A 286 4.69 3.29 -7.65
N SER A 287 5.78 2.52 -7.67
CA SER A 287 7.03 2.96 -8.31
C SER A 287 6.91 3.17 -9.81
N LYS A 288 6.00 2.47 -10.48
CA LYS A 288 5.82 2.58 -11.94
C LYS A 288 5.52 4.01 -12.35
N ASP A 289 4.49 4.63 -11.76
CA ASP A 289 4.07 5.99 -12.12
C ASP A 289 5.14 7.03 -11.73
N THR A 290 5.80 6.83 -10.59
CA THR A 290 6.89 7.71 -10.11
C THR A 290 8.10 7.67 -11.04
N LEU A 291 8.61 6.49 -11.38
CA LEU A 291 9.81 6.34 -12.20
C LEU A 291 9.56 6.58 -13.69
N GLN A 292 8.30 6.51 -14.16
CA GLN A 292 7.92 6.97 -15.50
C GLN A 292 7.82 8.49 -15.61
N ASN A 293 7.56 9.19 -14.51
CA ASN A 293 7.47 10.65 -14.44
C ASN A 293 8.40 11.22 -13.36
N PRO A 294 9.71 10.95 -13.43
CA PRO A 294 10.64 11.16 -12.32
C PRO A 294 10.79 12.63 -11.92
N THR A 295 10.48 13.55 -12.83
CA THR A 295 10.57 15.00 -12.63
C THR A 295 9.34 15.61 -11.96
N LYS A 296 8.24 14.86 -11.80
CA LYS A 296 7.00 15.36 -11.18
C LYS A 296 7.21 15.67 -9.69
N ASP A 297 7.96 14.81 -9.01
CA ASP A 297 8.35 14.96 -7.60
C ASP A 297 9.71 14.28 -7.40
N LEU A 298 10.77 15.09 -7.39
CA LEU A 298 12.14 14.60 -7.29
C LEU A 298 12.41 13.92 -5.95
N TYR A 299 11.82 14.40 -4.85
CA TYR A 299 11.96 13.78 -3.54
C TYR A 299 11.33 12.39 -3.54
N ASN A 300 10.11 12.27 -4.07
CA ASN A 300 9.43 10.98 -4.19
C ASN A 300 10.21 10.01 -5.11
N THR A 301 10.75 10.49 -6.22
CA THR A 301 11.62 9.69 -7.10
C THR A 301 12.83 9.15 -6.37
N CYS A 302 13.54 10.01 -5.62
CA CYS A 302 14.72 9.60 -4.84
C CYS A 302 14.36 8.55 -3.79
N ILE A 303 13.35 8.81 -2.95
CA ILE A 303 12.95 7.89 -1.87
C ILE A 303 12.40 6.57 -2.42
N CYS A 304 11.64 6.62 -3.51
CA CYS A 304 11.15 5.43 -4.21
C CYS A 304 12.31 4.56 -4.70
N ALA A 305 13.28 5.15 -5.41
CA ALA A 305 14.46 4.44 -5.90
C ALA A 305 15.27 3.80 -4.74
N MET A 306 15.50 4.55 -3.65
CA MET A 306 16.19 4.03 -2.46
C MET A 306 15.52 2.80 -1.86
N LYS A 307 14.19 2.82 -1.73
CA LYS A 307 13.41 1.67 -1.23
C LYS A 307 13.56 0.47 -2.15
N LEU A 308 13.43 0.66 -3.47
CA LEU A 308 13.57 -0.43 -4.43
C LEU A 308 14.98 -1.02 -4.47
N ILE A 309 16.03 -0.20 -4.33
CA ILE A 309 17.42 -0.67 -4.25
C ILE A 309 17.62 -1.55 -3.01
N LYS A 310 17.11 -1.10 -1.84
CA LYS A 310 17.21 -1.82 -0.58
C LYS A 310 16.57 -3.20 -0.65
N TYR A 311 15.46 -3.32 -1.37
CA TYR A 311 14.66 -4.54 -1.48
C TYR A 311 14.81 -5.27 -2.83
N TYR A 312 15.84 -4.93 -3.62
CA TYR A 312 15.95 -5.36 -5.01
C TYR A 312 15.89 -6.89 -5.20
N ASP A 313 16.69 -7.63 -4.43
CA ASP A 313 16.81 -9.08 -4.58
C ASP A 313 15.49 -9.78 -4.23
N ALA A 314 14.86 -9.37 -3.12
CA ALA A 314 13.53 -9.85 -2.72
C ALA A 314 12.45 -9.53 -3.77
N ILE A 315 12.51 -8.35 -4.39
CA ILE A 315 11.58 -7.98 -5.47
C ILE A 315 11.79 -8.86 -6.71
N LYS A 316 13.05 -9.16 -7.08
CA LYS A 316 13.36 -10.01 -8.24
C LYS A 316 12.89 -11.45 -8.05
N GLU A 317 13.02 -11.98 -6.83
CA GLU A 317 12.50 -13.30 -6.47
C GLU A 317 10.97 -13.33 -6.52
N PHE A 318 10.32 -12.32 -5.94
CA PHE A 318 8.86 -12.21 -5.88
C PHE A 318 8.22 -11.93 -7.24
N LYS A 319 8.80 -11.02 -8.02
CA LYS A 319 8.27 -10.52 -9.29
C LYS A 319 9.35 -10.56 -10.36
N LYS A 320 9.53 -11.72 -10.97
CA LYS A 320 10.53 -11.95 -12.04
C LYS A 320 10.43 -10.93 -13.18
N SER A 321 9.23 -10.43 -13.47
CA SER A 321 8.94 -9.38 -14.44
C SER A 321 9.26 -7.94 -13.96
N PHE A 322 9.93 -7.76 -12.81
CA PHE A 322 10.34 -6.45 -12.33
C PHE A 322 11.28 -5.78 -13.35
N PRO A 323 10.86 -4.64 -13.93
CA PRO A 323 11.40 -4.12 -15.18
C PRO A 323 12.69 -3.32 -14.99
N PHE A 324 13.07 -3.01 -13.76
CA PHE A 324 14.23 -2.19 -13.46
C PHE A 324 15.44 -3.05 -13.06
N THR A 325 16.60 -2.69 -13.59
CA THR A 325 17.89 -3.14 -13.09
C THR A 325 18.27 -2.35 -11.83
N LYS A 326 19.11 -2.94 -10.97
CA LYS A 326 19.62 -2.24 -9.78
C LYS A 326 20.40 -0.97 -10.16
N GLN A 327 21.13 -1.01 -11.28
CA GLN A 327 21.90 0.13 -11.77
C GLN A 327 21.01 1.28 -12.25
N GLU A 328 19.89 0.99 -12.92
CA GLU A 328 18.93 2.04 -13.30
C GLU A 328 18.33 2.71 -12.07
N LEU A 329 17.96 1.94 -11.05
CA LEU A 329 17.44 2.51 -9.80
C LEU A 329 18.47 3.42 -9.12
N ILE A 330 19.75 3.03 -9.12
CA ILE A 330 20.85 3.88 -8.62
C ILE A 330 20.93 5.17 -9.43
N GLN A 331 20.83 5.10 -10.77
CA GLN A 331 20.81 6.30 -11.62
C GLN A 331 19.61 7.21 -11.32
N PHE A 332 18.41 6.65 -11.11
CA PHE A 332 17.24 7.43 -10.70
C PHE A 332 17.48 8.17 -9.38
N GLN A 333 18.06 7.50 -8.38
CA GLN A 333 18.38 8.10 -7.09
C GLN A 333 19.41 9.24 -7.23
N GLU A 334 20.52 8.99 -7.93
CA GLU A 334 21.60 9.96 -8.12
C GLU A 334 21.11 11.21 -8.86
N ILE A 335 20.41 11.03 -9.99
CA ILE A 335 19.95 12.13 -10.83
C ILE A 335 18.88 12.96 -10.10
N ALA A 336 17.98 12.30 -9.34
CA ALA A 336 17.03 13.03 -8.51
C ALA A 336 17.74 13.89 -7.44
N THR A 337 18.78 13.35 -6.81
CA THR A 337 19.60 14.06 -5.82
C THR A 337 20.31 15.27 -6.44
N GLU A 338 20.95 15.09 -7.61
CA GLU A 338 21.60 16.18 -8.36
C GLU A 338 20.61 17.29 -8.71
N TRP A 339 19.44 16.93 -9.23
CA TRP A 339 18.42 17.90 -9.62
C TRP A 339 17.82 18.66 -8.42
N ILE A 340 17.65 18.00 -7.27
CA ILE A 340 17.27 18.64 -6.00
C ILE A 340 18.33 19.69 -5.61
N ASN A 341 19.61 19.36 -5.79
CA ASN A 341 20.73 20.25 -5.50
C ASN A 341 21.00 21.31 -6.59
N GLY A 342 20.21 21.31 -7.67
CA GLY A 342 20.27 22.31 -8.75
C GLY A 342 21.11 21.92 -9.97
N ASP A 343 21.78 20.77 -9.96
CA ASP A 343 22.51 20.26 -11.13
C ASP A 343 21.56 19.44 -12.02
N LYS A 344 21.33 19.92 -13.25
CA LYS A 344 20.45 19.28 -14.24
C LYS A 344 21.19 18.74 -15.45
N SER A 345 22.50 18.49 -15.31
CA SER A 345 23.37 18.02 -16.39
C SER A 345 23.05 16.61 -16.86
N ARG A 346 22.70 15.70 -15.94
CA ARG A 346 22.30 14.32 -16.23
C ARG A 346 20.80 14.21 -16.51
N LYS A 347 20.43 13.35 -17.44
CA LYS A 347 19.04 13.02 -17.77
C LYS A 347 18.68 11.67 -17.17
N PHE A 348 17.46 11.57 -16.62
CA PHE A 348 16.91 10.30 -16.15
C PHE A 348 16.96 9.23 -17.26
N PRO A 349 17.14 7.95 -16.89
CA PRO A 349 16.98 6.84 -17.85
C PRO A 349 15.66 7.00 -18.60
N ALA A 350 15.67 6.67 -19.89
CA ALA A 350 14.45 6.76 -20.71
C ALA A 350 13.34 5.97 -20.00
N ALA A 351 12.19 6.62 -19.79
CA ALA A 351 11.05 5.97 -19.15
C ALA A 351 10.75 4.68 -19.92
N PHE A 352 10.89 3.54 -19.25
CA PHE A 352 10.43 2.28 -19.83
C PHE A 352 8.94 2.45 -20.12
N ASN A 353 8.61 2.41 -21.40
CA ASN A 353 7.23 2.39 -21.88
C ASN A 353 6.64 1.04 -21.50
N LEU A 354 6.19 0.89 -20.25
CA LEU A 354 5.19 -0.10 -19.86
C LEU A 354 3.83 0.35 -20.41
N LYS A 355 3.74 0.55 -21.72
CA LYS A 355 2.50 0.55 -22.48
C LYS A 355 2.43 -0.78 -23.22
N ALA A 356 2.01 -1.80 -22.49
CA ALA A 356 1.06 -2.80 -22.96
C ALA A 356 0.78 -3.73 -21.78
N ASP A 357 -0.29 -3.44 -21.05
CA ASP A 357 -1.15 -4.55 -20.69
C ASP A 357 -1.72 -5.01 -22.04
N ILE A 358 -1.32 -6.20 -22.50
CA ILE A 358 -1.72 -6.74 -23.82
C ILE A 358 -3.24 -6.88 -23.95
N THR A 359 -3.95 -6.83 -22.81
CA THR A 359 -5.40 -6.76 -22.70
C THR A 359 -6.04 -5.54 -23.38
N GLU A 360 -5.31 -4.47 -23.69
CA GLU A 360 -5.83 -3.33 -24.48
C GLU A 360 -5.75 -3.52 -26.00
N PHE A 361 -5.01 -4.51 -26.50
CA PHE A 361 -5.09 -4.89 -27.92
C PHE A 361 -6.35 -5.74 -28.12
N ARG A 362 -7.50 -5.08 -28.34
CA ARG A 362 -8.59 -5.75 -29.05
C ARG A 362 -8.04 -6.14 -30.43
N ILE A 363 -7.81 -7.44 -30.64
CA ILE A 363 -7.57 -8.01 -31.96
C ILE A 363 -8.78 -7.61 -32.81
N THR A 364 -8.59 -6.58 -33.60
CA THR A 364 -9.52 -6.06 -34.59
C THR A 364 -8.70 -5.92 -35.86
N GLY A 365 -9.29 -6.18 -37.03
CA GLY A 365 -8.61 -6.37 -38.33
C GLY A 365 -7.53 -5.35 -38.73
N LYS A 366 -7.44 -4.20 -38.06
CA LYS A 366 -6.37 -3.20 -38.19
C LYS A 366 -4.96 -3.75 -37.91
N LEU A 367 -4.81 -4.74 -37.04
CA LEU A 367 -3.50 -5.36 -36.80
C LEU A 367 -3.09 -6.21 -38.01
N ASN A 368 -4.03 -6.93 -38.62
CA ASN A 368 -3.83 -7.78 -39.79
C ASN A 368 -3.40 -6.96 -41.02
N ASP A 369 -4.06 -5.82 -41.26
CA ASP A 369 -3.71 -4.90 -42.34
C ASP A 369 -2.27 -4.36 -42.21
N GLU A 370 -1.84 -4.06 -40.98
CA GLU A 370 -0.51 -3.51 -40.72
C GLU A 370 0.60 -4.58 -40.82
N PHE A 371 0.31 -5.81 -40.37
CA PHE A 371 1.17 -6.97 -40.60
C PHE A 371 1.36 -7.22 -42.10
N PHE A 372 0.27 -7.20 -42.87
CA PHE A 372 0.30 -7.44 -44.32
C PHE A 372 1.07 -6.34 -45.08
N ARG A 373 0.90 -5.08 -44.68
CA ARG A 373 1.64 -3.94 -45.25
C ARG A 373 3.15 -4.07 -45.05
N ILE A 374 3.59 -4.33 -43.82
CA ILE A 374 5.02 -4.45 -43.47
C ILE A 374 5.63 -5.68 -44.13
N TRP A 375 4.87 -6.76 -44.28
CA TRP A 375 5.28 -7.95 -45.01
C TRP A 375 5.58 -7.68 -46.49
N ILE A 376 4.69 -6.97 -47.19
CA ILE A 376 4.92 -6.57 -48.59
C ILE A 376 6.21 -5.75 -48.75
N GLU A 377 6.58 -4.94 -47.76
CA GLU A 377 7.79 -4.10 -47.82
C GLU A 377 9.12 -4.88 -47.68
N ILE A 378 9.08 -6.09 -47.14
CA ILE A 378 10.29 -6.85 -46.76
C ILE A 378 10.38 -8.25 -47.37
N LYS A 379 9.29 -8.79 -47.93
CA LYS A 379 9.25 -10.16 -48.49
C LYS A 379 10.31 -10.43 -49.58
N ASP A 380 10.68 -9.40 -50.33
CA ASP A 380 11.68 -9.49 -51.41
C ASP A 380 13.11 -9.24 -50.91
N LYS A 381 13.28 -8.90 -49.61
CA LYS A 381 14.56 -8.48 -49.00
C LYS A 381 15.10 -9.46 -47.97
N VAL A 382 14.30 -10.44 -47.53
CA VAL A 382 14.69 -11.42 -46.51
C VAL A 382 14.42 -12.83 -47.04
N PRO A 383 15.39 -13.76 -47.00
CA PRO A 383 15.18 -15.12 -47.49
C PRO A 383 13.99 -15.80 -46.80
N HIS A 384 13.06 -16.32 -47.61
CA HIS A 384 11.96 -17.15 -47.13
C HIS A 384 12.54 -18.37 -46.38
N ASN A 385 12.06 -18.60 -45.15
CA ASN A 385 12.41 -19.71 -44.23
C ASN A 385 13.53 -19.48 -43.21
N SER A 386 13.80 -18.24 -42.79
CA SER A 386 14.58 -18.03 -41.57
C SER A 386 13.67 -17.55 -40.44
N GLY A 387 13.76 -18.13 -39.24
CA GLY A 387 13.08 -17.63 -38.03
C GLY A 387 13.38 -16.14 -37.74
N ASN A 388 14.47 -15.62 -38.33
CA ASN A 388 14.82 -14.21 -38.36
C ASN A 388 13.77 -13.33 -39.07
N THR A 389 13.00 -13.86 -40.02
CA THR A 389 11.97 -13.10 -40.74
C THR A 389 10.82 -12.73 -39.82
N LEU A 390 10.35 -13.65 -38.97
CA LEU A 390 9.30 -13.35 -37.97
C LEU A 390 9.80 -12.38 -36.90
N ILE A 391 11.02 -12.60 -36.39
CA ILE A 391 11.67 -11.66 -35.46
C ILE A 391 11.71 -10.25 -36.07
N HIS A 392 12.06 -10.14 -37.34
CA HIS A 392 12.15 -8.85 -38.02
C HIS A 392 10.78 -8.17 -38.21
N ILE A 393 9.74 -8.93 -38.57
CA ILE A 393 8.36 -8.43 -38.69
C ILE A 393 7.84 -7.98 -37.32
N CYS A 394 7.98 -8.83 -36.30
CA CYS A 394 7.56 -8.53 -34.93
C CYS A 394 8.28 -7.30 -34.40
N ASN A 395 9.60 -7.19 -34.56
CA ASN A 395 10.38 -6.04 -34.09
C ASN A 395 10.04 -4.73 -34.80
N LYS A 396 9.61 -4.79 -36.07
CA LYS A 396 9.15 -3.62 -36.82
C LYS A 396 7.78 -3.10 -36.35
N ILE A 397 6.94 -3.98 -35.83
CA ILE A 397 5.60 -3.63 -35.30
C ILE A 397 5.70 -3.20 -33.83
N HIS A 398 6.37 -4.01 -33.00
CA HIS A 398 6.71 -3.66 -31.65
C HIS A 398 7.92 -4.49 -31.16
N PRO A 399 8.97 -3.87 -30.59
CA PRO A 399 10.22 -4.56 -30.22
C PRO A 399 10.11 -5.72 -29.22
N GLN A 400 8.95 -5.88 -28.57
CA GLN A 400 8.70 -6.90 -27.53
C GLN A 400 7.67 -7.96 -27.96
N LEU A 401 7.12 -7.87 -29.18
CA LEU A 401 6.05 -8.76 -29.64
C LEU A 401 6.54 -10.21 -29.85
N TYR A 402 7.79 -10.37 -30.28
CA TYR A 402 8.40 -11.69 -30.45
C TYR A 402 8.58 -12.42 -29.11
N ASP A 403 9.11 -11.72 -28.11
CA ASP A 403 9.32 -12.27 -26.77
C ASP A 403 8.01 -12.63 -26.08
N PHE A 404 6.93 -11.88 -26.37
CA PHE A 404 5.58 -12.19 -25.92
C PHE A 404 5.05 -13.51 -26.51
N LEU A 405 5.15 -13.71 -27.83
CA LEU A 405 4.70 -14.94 -28.49
C LEU A 405 5.47 -16.17 -27.96
N LYS A 406 6.75 -16.00 -27.66
CA LYS A 406 7.62 -17.03 -27.09
C LYS A 406 7.30 -17.33 -25.61
N ALA A 407 6.82 -16.34 -24.85
CA ALA A 407 6.49 -16.47 -23.43
C ALA A 407 5.08 -17.02 -23.15
N CYS A 408 4.22 -17.12 -24.17
CA CYS A 408 2.88 -17.71 -24.06
C CYS A 408 2.87 -19.26 -24.12
N ASP A 409 4.03 -19.92 -24.06
CA ASP A 409 4.17 -21.39 -24.05
C ASP A 409 3.50 -22.12 -25.23
N VAL A 410 3.46 -21.46 -26.40
CA VAL A 410 3.06 -22.10 -27.65
C VAL A 410 4.28 -22.08 -28.56
N LEU A 411 4.77 -23.29 -28.85
CA LEU A 411 5.68 -23.69 -29.92
C LEU A 411 7.19 -23.74 -29.58
N THR A 412 7.75 -24.94 -29.69
CA THR A 412 9.19 -25.20 -29.89
C THR A 412 9.71 -24.51 -31.16
N ASP A 413 11.04 -24.38 -31.35
CA ASP A 413 11.60 -23.74 -32.55
C ASP A 413 11.14 -24.39 -33.87
N GLU A 414 10.83 -25.70 -33.86
CA GLU A 414 10.24 -26.44 -34.99
C GLU A 414 8.77 -26.09 -35.21
N GLU A 415 7.98 -26.08 -34.14
CA GLU A 415 6.57 -25.71 -34.18
C GLU A 415 6.38 -24.21 -34.52
N MET A 416 7.35 -23.37 -34.14
CA MET A 416 7.42 -21.97 -34.54
C MET A 416 7.69 -21.83 -36.03
N ALA A 417 8.58 -22.65 -36.60
CA ALA A 417 8.83 -22.67 -38.03
C ALA A 417 7.61 -23.19 -38.81
N GLU A 418 6.89 -24.18 -38.27
CA GLU A 418 5.65 -24.70 -38.84
C GLU A 418 4.51 -23.69 -38.75
N ALA A 419 4.31 -23.03 -37.61
CA ALA A 419 3.34 -21.94 -37.48
C ALA A 419 3.69 -20.74 -38.34
N CYS A 420 4.99 -20.42 -38.51
CA CYS A 420 5.43 -19.42 -39.48
C CYS A 420 5.06 -19.81 -40.91
N ASN A 421 5.25 -21.07 -41.31
CA ASN A 421 4.87 -21.56 -42.64
C ASN A 421 3.34 -21.57 -42.82
N ASN A 422 2.57 -21.90 -41.78
CA ASN A 422 1.11 -21.94 -41.83
C ASN A 422 0.49 -20.54 -41.82
N ILE A 423 1.03 -19.60 -41.03
CA ILE A 423 0.64 -18.18 -41.06
C ILE A 423 1.07 -17.56 -42.39
N TYR A 424 2.24 -17.90 -42.92
CA TYR A 424 2.69 -17.51 -44.26
C TYR A 424 1.73 -18.00 -45.35
N GLN A 425 1.28 -19.26 -45.27
CA GLN A 425 0.33 -19.83 -46.22
C GLN A 425 -1.07 -19.20 -46.06
N ALA A 426 -1.52 -18.94 -44.83
CA ALA A 426 -2.77 -18.23 -44.55
C ALA A 426 -2.74 -16.75 -45.00
N ILE A 427 -1.56 -16.11 -45.00
CA ILE A 427 -1.34 -14.77 -45.56
C ILE A 427 -1.42 -14.79 -47.09
N ILE A 428 -0.87 -15.82 -47.74
CA ILE A 428 -1.00 -16.02 -49.20
C ILE A 428 -2.46 -16.29 -49.59
N ASP A 429 -3.16 -17.10 -48.79
CA ASP A 429 -4.52 -17.55 -49.07
C ASP A 429 -5.59 -16.57 -48.57
N GLY A 430 -5.21 -15.49 -47.86
CA GLY A 430 -6.10 -14.45 -47.35
C GLY A 430 -7.01 -14.89 -46.20
N LYS A 431 -6.58 -15.85 -45.37
CA LYS A 431 -7.39 -16.54 -44.34
C LYS A 431 -6.81 -16.51 -42.92
N VAL A 432 -5.98 -15.51 -42.61
CA VAL A 432 -5.26 -15.39 -41.33
C VAL A 432 -6.20 -15.42 -40.11
N ASP A 433 -7.40 -14.84 -40.21
CA ASP A 433 -8.34 -14.75 -39.10
C ASP A 433 -9.02 -16.09 -38.75
N GLU A 434 -9.17 -17.02 -39.69
CA GLU A 434 -9.69 -18.38 -39.41
C GLU A 434 -8.66 -19.24 -38.65
N TYR A 435 -7.37 -18.93 -38.82
CA TYR A 435 -6.28 -19.70 -38.24
C TYR A 435 -6.01 -19.33 -36.78
N LEU A 436 -6.24 -18.07 -36.39
CA LEU A 436 -6.03 -17.58 -35.02
C LEU A 436 -7.20 -17.86 -34.06
N GLN A 437 -8.29 -18.47 -34.57
CA GLN A 437 -9.49 -18.83 -33.78
C GLN A 437 -9.53 -20.31 -33.37
N ASN A 438 -8.69 -21.16 -33.96
CA ASN A 438 -8.48 -22.56 -33.57
C ASN A 438 -7.16 -22.69 -32.83
#